data_AF-A0A6B9Z4C6-F1
#
_entry.id   AF-A0A6B9Z4C6-F1
#
_cell.length_a   1.000
_cell.length_b   1.000
_cell.length_c   1.000
_cell.angle_alpha   90.00
_cell.angle_beta   90.00
_cell.angle_gamma   90.00
#
_symmetry.space_group_name_H-M   'P 1'
#
loop_
_entity.id
_entity.type
_entity.pdbx_description
1 polymer ?
#
loop_
_entity_poly.entity_id
_entity_poly.type
_entity_poly.pdbx_seq_one_letter_code
_entity_poly.pdbx_strand_id
1 'polypeptide(L)'
;MTTKFGFTLMSIQEFETWIDARQLARTVLTIQEHHTYSPAYTQFNGSNHFALQQGMKNYHVNANGWSDIGQHFTTFPDGTIMTGRSLEKSPACVVGQNANAICIENLGNFDSGKDAMTPAHRDTIIRITAKLCKRFRLPVNTNSIVYHHWFDLSTGERNNGTKNNKTCPGTSFFGGNKVADCVANFLPLVTQAGAPAAPVISASAVLKYVSVTASSLNIRTKPNASSPKATDRDAAALGAILRVYKETNGWYKISGSQEHWVLGKYTTDVKRATVKADTLNARSGPGTTFQKLGSYTKGQELFIVKEQNGWCKVNMDDRWVSKDYLVFA
;
A
#
# COMPACT_ATOMS: atom_id res chain seq x y z
N MET A 1 -9.27 8.03 -21.13
CA MET A 1 -8.03 8.20 -20.35
C MET A 1 -7.21 9.31 -20.97
N THR A 2 -6.69 10.22 -20.16
CA THR A 2 -5.87 11.35 -20.64
C THR A 2 -4.60 11.41 -19.81
N THR A 3 -3.44 11.58 -20.45
CA THR A 3 -2.15 11.67 -19.75
C THR A 3 -1.53 13.04 -19.94
N LYS A 4 -1.09 13.67 -18.83
CA LYS A 4 -0.38 14.95 -18.83
C LYS A 4 0.55 15.01 -17.63
N PHE A 5 1.74 15.60 -17.80
CA PHE A 5 2.72 15.78 -16.72
C PHE A 5 3.13 14.49 -15.97
N GLY A 6 3.09 13.34 -16.66
CA GLY A 6 3.37 12.03 -16.06
C GLY A 6 2.22 11.44 -15.22
N PHE A 7 1.06 12.09 -15.19
CA PHE A 7 -0.16 11.58 -14.55
C PHE A 7 -1.19 11.17 -15.59
N THR A 8 -1.99 10.15 -15.28
CA THR A 8 -3.09 9.66 -16.12
C THR A 8 -4.41 9.83 -15.39
N LEU A 9 -5.34 10.59 -15.98
CA LEU A 9 -6.72 10.74 -15.55
C LEU A 9 -7.59 9.69 -16.22
N MET A 10 -8.47 9.05 -15.45
CA MET A 10 -9.28 7.91 -15.85
C MET A 10 -10.69 8.03 -15.24
N SER A 11 -11.70 7.53 -15.94
CA SER A 11 -12.95 7.14 -15.26
C SER A 11 -12.73 5.88 -14.42
N ILE A 12 -13.68 5.54 -13.56
CA ILE A 12 -13.62 4.29 -12.78
C ILE A 12 -13.55 3.03 -13.67
N GLN A 13 -14.29 2.97 -14.78
CA GLN A 13 -14.26 1.83 -15.72
C GLN A 13 -12.90 1.71 -16.42
N GLU A 14 -12.32 2.85 -16.80
CA GLU A 14 -10.99 2.89 -17.39
C GLU A 14 -9.92 2.44 -16.38
N PHE A 15 -10.00 2.90 -15.14
CA PHE A 15 -9.12 2.48 -14.05
C PHE A 15 -9.18 0.97 -13.83
N GLU A 16 -10.39 0.39 -13.79
CA GLU A 16 -10.57 -1.04 -13.56
C GLU A 16 -9.87 -1.89 -14.63
N THR A 17 -9.96 -1.47 -15.89
CA THR A 17 -9.24 -2.12 -17.00
C THR A 17 -7.73 -1.87 -16.89
N TRP A 18 -7.35 -0.64 -16.60
CA TRP A 18 -5.96 -0.19 -16.53
C TRP A 18 -5.16 -0.94 -15.45
N ILE A 19 -5.70 -1.10 -14.23
CA ILE A 19 -4.99 -1.72 -13.11
C ILE A 19 -4.82 -3.24 -13.27
N ASP A 20 -5.75 -3.91 -13.95
CA ASP A 20 -5.61 -5.34 -14.28
C ASP A 20 -4.46 -5.58 -15.25
N ALA A 21 -4.28 -4.68 -16.21
CA ALA A 21 -3.17 -4.74 -17.15
C ALA A 21 -1.82 -4.40 -16.52
N ARG A 22 -1.80 -3.73 -15.35
CA ARG A 22 -0.54 -3.38 -14.67
C ARG A 22 0.09 -4.58 -14.01
N GLN A 23 1.39 -4.64 -14.16
CA GLN A 23 2.21 -5.60 -13.47
C GLN A 23 3.00 -4.93 -12.36
N LEU A 24 3.24 -5.67 -11.29
CA LEU A 24 3.92 -5.18 -10.11
C LEU A 24 4.86 -6.23 -9.56
N ALA A 25 6.13 -5.87 -9.39
CA ALA A 25 7.14 -6.72 -8.80
C ALA A 25 6.93 -6.86 -7.28
N ARG A 26 6.70 -5.73 -6.59
CA ARG A 26 6.51 -5.74 -5.14
C ARG A 26 5.21 -6.41 -4.71
N THR A 27 5.16 -6.83 -3.47
CA THR A 27 3.96 -7.36 -2.81
C THR A 27 3.17 -6.20 -2.18
N VAL A 28 1.85 -6.30 -2.26
CA VAL A 28 0.90 -5.35 -1.67
C VAL A 28 0.07 -6.13 -0.66
N LEU A 29 -0.11 -5.57 0.53
CA LEU A 29 -0.85 -6.15 1.65
C LEU A 29 -1.96 -5.23 2.17
N THR A 30 -1.85 -3.92 1.93
CA THR A 30 -2.73 -2.91 2.54
C THR A 30 -3.08 -1.81 1.56
N ILE A 31 -4.28 -1.25 1.69
CA ILE A 31 -4.77 -0.03 1.05
C ILE A 31 -5.01 0.99 2.16
N GLN A 32 -4.50 2.20 1.99
CA GLN A 32 -4.64 3.32 2.91
C GLN A 32 -5.62 4.32 2.31
N GLU A 33 -6.71 4.59 3.02
CA GLU A 33 -7.67 5.64 2.69
C GLU A 33 -7.30 6.94 3.37
N HIS A 34 -7.20 7.99 2.55
CA HIS A 34 -6.88 9.34 2.95
C HIS A 34 -7.89 10.33 2.38
N HIS A 35 -7.88 11.54 2.93
CA HIS A 35 -8.40 12.72 2.26
C HIS A 35 -7.28 13.73 2.10
N THR A 36 -7.38 14.58 1.09
CA THR A 36 -6.37 15.63 0.90
C THR A 36 -6.41 16.68 2.01
N TYR A 37 -7.58 16.94 2.61
CA TYR A 37 -7.91 18.10 3.47
C TYR A 37 -7.77 19.45 2.74
N SER A 38 -6.66 19.66 2.04
CA SER A 38 -6.39 20.71 1.08
C SER A 38 -5.56 20.14 -0.07
N PRO A 39 -6.00 20.23 -1.34
CA PRO A 39 -7.22 20.91 -1.82
C PRO A 39 -8.50 20.21 -1.34
N ALA A 40 -9.51 20.99 -1.00
CA ALA A 40 -10.88 20.54 -0.73
C ALA A 40 -11.74 20.72 -2.01
N TYR A 41 -13.04 20.42 -1.94
CA TYR A 41 -13.95 20.60 -3.08
C TYR A 41 -14.01 22.05 -3.56
N THR A 42 -13.85 23.02 -2.67
CA THR A 42 -13.89 24.45 -3.02
C THR A 42 -12.79 24.87 -3.99
N GLN A 43 -11.69 24.11 -4.08
CA GLN A 43 -10.63 24.32 -5.06
C GLN A 43 -10.82 23.50 -6.36
N PHE A 44 -11.82 22.64 -6.43
CA PHE A 44 -12.11 21.84 -7.63
C PHE A 44 -13.15 22.54 -8.52
N ASN A 45 -12.80 22.79 -9.78
CA ASN A 45 -13.68 23.51 -10.73
C ASN A 45 -14.18 22.63 -11.88
N GLY A 46 -14.04 21.31 -11.78
CA GLY A 46 -14.47 20.35 -12.80
C GLY A 46 -13.50 20.17 -13.98
N SER A 47 -12.44 20.98 -14.10
CA SER A 47 -11.49 20.89 -15.22
C SER A 47 -10.02 21.00 -14.82
N ASN A 48 -9.74 21.26 -13.53
CA ASN A 48 -8.40 21.53 -13.02
C ASN A 48 -7.69 20.32 -12.38
N HIS A 49 -8.10 19.08 -12.66
CA HIS A 49 -7.53 17.87 -12.05
C HIS A 49 -6.00 17.81 -12.12
N PHE A 50 -5.43 18.05 -13.30
CA PHE A 50 -3.98 18.02 -13.51
C PHE A 50 -3.26 19.18 -12.81
N ALA A 51 -3.94 20.32 -12.64
CA ALA A 51 -3.38 21.45 -11.91
C ALA A 51 -3.32 21.15 -10.41
N LEU A 52 -4.40 20.58 -9.85
CA LEU A 52 -4.45 20.16 -8.45
C LEU A 52 -3.44 19.05 -8.15
N GLN A 53 -3.33 18.04 -9.03
CA GLN A 53 -2.36 16.95 -8.86
C GLN A 53 -0.91 17.45 -8.89
N GLN A 54 -0.58 18.34 -9.83
CA GLN A 54 0.74 18.97 -9.85
C GLN A 54 0.97 19.86 -8.64
N GLY A 55 -0.02 20.62 -8.19
CA GLY A 55 0.07 21.43 -6.98
C GLY A 55 0.43 20.58 -5.76
N MET A 56 -0.25 19.44 -5.57
CA MET A 56 0.06 18.49 -4.50
C MET A 56 1.46 17.89 -4.66
N LYS A 57 1.86 17.47 -5.86
CA LYS A 57 3.23 16.98 -6.10
C LYS A 57 4.28 18.04 -5.80
N ASN A 58 4.08 19.27 -6.25
CA ASN A 58 5.00 20.38 -6.03
C ASN A 58 5.13 20.71 -4.54
N TYR A 59 4.03 20.69 -3.80
CA TYR A 59 4.08 20.85 -2.34
C TYR A 59 4.88 19.70 -1.68
N HIS A 60 4.57 18.46 -2.02
CA HIS A 60 5.30 17.30 -1.48
C HIS A 60 6.80 17.33 -1.80
N VAL A 61 7.18 17.71 -3.02
CA VAL A 61 8.59 17.74 -3.42
C VAL A 61 9.31 18.96 -2.85
N ASN A 62 8.76 20.15 -3.03
CA ASN A 62 9.46 21.40 -2.74
C ASN A 62 9.31 21.85 -1.29
N ALA A 63 8.15 21.61 -0.66
CA ALA A 63 7.92 22.00 0.73
C ALA A 63 8.30 20.88 1.71
N ASN A 64 7.97 19.61 1.41
CA ASN A 64 8.28 18.49 2.31
C ASN A 64 9.62 17.79 2.00
N GLY A 65 10.27 18.11 0.88
CA GLY A 65 11.54 17.48 0.46
C GLY A 65 11.38 16.03 0.00
N TRP A 66 10.18 15.60 -0.37
CA TRP A 66 9.94 14.23 -0.81
C TRP A 66 10.40 14.02 -2.25
N SER A 67 10.74 12.78 -2.61
CA SER A 67 11.16 12.46 -3.98
C SER A 67 10.03 12.54 -5.03
N ASP A 68 8.77 12.50 -4.57
CA ASP A 68 7.58 12.48 -5.41
C ASP A 68 6.32 12.77 -4.57
N ILE A 69 5.18 12.90 -5.22
CA ILE A 69 3.85 12.90 -4.59
C ILE A 69 3.68 11.67 -3.65
N GLY A 70 2.93 11.80 -2.55
CA GLY A 70 2.84 10.77 -1.52
C GLY A 70 2.02 9.55 -1.91
N GLN A 71 0.83 9.79 -2.48
CA GLN A 71 -0.17 8.80 -2.82
C GLN A 71 0.04 8.16 -4.20
N HIS A 72 -0.54 6.99 -4.41
CA HIS A 72 -0.56 6.32 -5.71
C HIS A 72 -1.72 6.78 -6.59
N PHE A 73 -2.85 7.10 -5.97
CA PHE A 73 -4.07 7.52 -6.65
C PHE A 73 -4.70 8.70 -5.94
N THR A 74 -5.25 9.62 -6.72
CA THR A 74 -6.14 10.67 -6.24
C THR A 74 -7.51 10.46 -6.87
N THR A 75 -8.59 10.46 -6.09
CA THR A 75 -9.97 10.44 -6.62
C THR A 75 -10.60 11.82 -6.53
N PHE A 76 -11.52 12.15 -7.43
CA PHE A 76 -12.09 13.49 -7.58
C PHE A 76 -13.61 13.54 -7.40
N PRO A 77 -14.19 14.72 -7.11
CA PRO A 77 -15.63 14.89 -6.89
C PRO A 77 -16.53 14.48 -8.07
N ASP A 78 -15.98 14.45 -9.28
CA ASP A 78 -16.68 14.04 -10.50
C ASP A 78 -16.60 12.53 -10.79
N GLY A 79 -15.98 11.76 -9.91
CA GLY A 79 -15.82 10.31 -10.04
C GLY A 79 -14.64 9.87 -10.92
N THR A 80 -13.73 10.79 -11.24
CA THR A 80 -12.48 10.44 -11.93
C THR A 80 -11.36 10.06 -10.95
N ILE A 81 -10.36 9.35 -11.46
CA ILE A 81 -9.17 8.87 -10.74
C ILE A 81 -7.94 9.34 -11.50
N MET A 82 -6.96 9.90 -10.79
CA MET A 82 -5.66 10.26 -11.34
C MET A 82 -4.53 9.45 -10.69
N THR A 83 -3.57 9.00 -11.50
CA THR A 83 -2.33 8.38 -10.98
C THR A 83 -1.45 9.40 -10.27
N GLY A 84 -0.65 8.93 -9.31
CA GLY A 84 0.35 9.69 -8.56
C GLY A 84 1.70 8.98 -8.60
N ARG A 85 2.20 8.59 -7.43
CA ARG A 85 3.45 7.85 -7.26
C ARG A 85 3.42 6.50 -7.99
N SER A 86 4.58 6.09 -8.52
CA SER A 86 4.76 4.76 -9.13
C SER A 86 4.34 3.63 -8.18
N LEU A 87 3.56 2.68 -8.69
CA LEU A 87 3.11 1.51 -7.93
C LEU A 87 4.26 0.62 -7.44
N GLU A 88 5.42 0.65 -8.11
CA GLU A 88 6.63 -0.09 -7.71
C GLU A 88 7.33 0.50 -6.47
N LYS A 89 6.87 1.66 -5.98
CA LYS A 89 7.38 2.29 -4.76
C LYS A 89 6.35 2.19 -3.65
N SER A 90 6.81 2.22 -2.40
CA SER A 90 5.93 2.46 -1.25
C SER A 90 5.40 3.90 -1.30
N PRO A 91 4.19 4.18 -0.77
CA PRO A 91 3.68 5.54 -0.64
C PRO A 91 4.47 6.32 0.41
N ALA A 92 4.16 7.60 0.56
CA ALA A 92 4.60 8.43 1.69
C ALA A 92 3.37 9.05 2.38
N CYS A 93 2.48 8.20 2.88
CA CYS A 93 1.16 8.62 3.38
C CYS A 93 1.00 8.44 4.88
N VAL A 94 1.44 7.30 5.44
CA VAL A 94 1.38 7.01 6.88
C VAL A 94 2.78 6.65 7.38
N VAL A 95 3.28 7.43 8.34
CA VAL A 95 4.59 7.20 8.96
C VAL A 95 4.68 5.75 9.45
N GLY A 96 5.79 5.07 9.16
CA GLY A 96 6.03 3.69 9.62
C GLY A 96 5.11 2.60 9.06
N GLN A 97 4.16 2.92 8.17
CA GLN A 97 3.16 1.97 7.65
C GLN A 97 3.08 1.93 6.11
N ASN A 98 4.04 2.55 5.42
CA ASN A 98 4.05 2.63 3.95
C ASN A 98 4.49 1.32 3.27
N ALA A 99 5.29 0.48 3.94
CA ALA A 99 5.75 -0.77 3.35
C ALA A 99 4.57 -1.66 2.92
N ASN A 100 4.60 -2.16 1.68
CA ASN A 100 3.54 -3.02 1.13
C ASN A 100 2.15 -2.36 1.00
N ALA A 101 2.04 -1.03 1.14
CA ALA A 101 0.76 -0.33 1.06
C ALA A 101 0.49 0.32 -0.31
N ILE A 102 -0.76 0.40 -0.75
CA ILE A 102 -1.25 1.37 -1.74
C ILE A 102 -1.94 2.49 -0.98
N CYS A 103 -1.86 3.73 -1.48
CA CYS A 103 -2.42 4.90 -0.82
C CYS A 103 -3.32 5.64 -1.80
N ILE A 104 -4.55 5.91 -1.36
CA ILE A 104 -5.59 6.60 -2.10
C ILE A 104 -5.87 7.90 -1.36
N GLU A 105 -5.65 9.02 -2.04
CA GLU A 105 -5.94 10.36 -1.51
C GLU A 105 -7.25 10.85 -2.12
N ASN A 106 -8.32 10.84 -1.34
CA ASN A 106 -9.64 11.27 -1.82
C ASN A 106 -9.71 12.81 -1.77
N LEU A 107 -9.78 13.49 -2.92
CA LEU A 107 -9.73 14.95 -2.96
C LEU A 107 -10.92 15.55 -2.24
N GLY A 108 -10.71 16.17 -1.09
CA GLY A 108 -11.74 16.76 -0.26
C GLY A 108 -11.32 16.92 1.19
N ASN A 109 -12.15 17.65 1.94
CA ASN A 109 -12.16 17.67 3.39
C ASN A 109 -13.45 17.00 3.87
N PHE A 110 -13.39 15.71 4.17
CA PHE A 110 -14.55 14.94 4.66
C PHE A 110 -14.70 14.95 6.18
N ASP A 111 -14.22 15.99 6.87
CA ASP A 111 -14.62 16.23 8.25
C ASP A 111 -16.08 16.70 8.34
N SER A 112 -16.70 16.48 9.51
CA SER A 112 -18.10 16.86 9.73
C SER A 112 -18.32 18.36 9.48
N GLY A 113 -19.35 18.68 8.70
CA GLY A 113 -19.68 20.05 8.30
C GLY A 113 -18.78 20.65 7.21
N LYS A 114 -17.95 19.84 6.54
CA LYS A 114 -17.10 20.26 5.42
C LYS A 114 -17.65 19.73 4.09
N ASP A 115 -16.85 19.08 3.26
CA ASP A 115 -17.28 18.64 1.93
C ASP A 115 -18.29 17.49 2.05
N ALA A 116 -19.44 17.66 1.41
CA ALA A 116 -20.39 16.57 1.21
C ALA A 116 -19.92 15.71 0.02
N MET A 117 -19.52 14.47 0.29
CA MET A 117 -19.06 13.54 -0.73
C MET A 117 -20.17 13.32 -1.78
N THR A 118 -19.87 13.65 -3.05
CA THR A 118 -20.82 13.47 -4.15
C THR A 118 -21.10 11.98 -4.37
N PRO A 119 -22.26 11.62 -4.95
CA PRO A 119 -22.55 10.23 -5.30
C PRO A 119 -21.48 9.61 -6.22
N ALA A 120 -20.98 10.35 -7.21
CA ALA A 120 -19.96 9.89 -8.14
C ALA A 120 -18.61 9.62 -7.45
N HIS A 121 -18.19 10.52 -6.56
CA HIS A 121 -16.96 10.33 -5.80
C HIS A 121 -17.10 9.14 -4.84
N ARG A 122 -18.24 9.03 -4.15
CA ARG A 122 -18.54 7.91 -3.25
C ARG A 122 -18.47 6.56 -3.98
N ASP A 123 -19.11 6.43 -5.14
CA ASP A 123 -19.04 5.20 -5.97
C ASP A 123 -17.59 4.87 -6.36
N THR A 124 -16.84 5.89 -6.79
CA THR A 124 -15.46 5.75 -7.23
C THR A 124 -14.56 5.24 -6.11
N ILE A 125 -14.66 5.79 -4.89
CA ILE A 125 -13.86 5.38 -3.72
C ILE A 125 -14.15 3.91 -3.34
N ILE A 126 -15.42 3.50 -3.37
CA ILE A 126 -15.79 2.10 -3.10
C ILE A 126 -15.16 1.18 -4.16
N ARG A 127 -15.36 1.51 -5.43
CA ARG A 127 -14.97 0.65 -6.56
C ARG A 127 -13.46 0.57 -6.75
N ILE A 128 -12.72 1.67 -6.59
CA ILE A 128 -11.25 1.65 -6.65
C ILE A 128 -10.70 0.74 -5.54
N THR A 129 -11.22 0.85 -4.32
CA THR A 129 -10.82 0.03 -3.17
C THR A 129 -11.12 -1.44 -3.42
N ALA A 130 -12.34 -1.74 -3.87
CA ALA A 130 -12.76 -3.10 -4.16
C ALA A 130 -11.93 -3.74 -5.28
N LYS A 131 -11.65 -2.96 -6.33
CA LYS A 131 -10.83 -3.38 -7.45
C LYS A 131 -9.40 -3.68 -7.04
N LEU A 132 -8.79 -2.83 -6.22
CA LEU A 132 -7.45 -3.05 -5.67
C LEU A 132 -7.41 -4.29 -4.77
N CYS A 133 -8.42 -4.49 -3.92
CA CYS A 133 -8.53 -5.70 -3.11
C CYS A 133 -8.57 -6.97 -3.99
N LYS A 134 -9.43 -6.97 -5.02
CA LYS A 134 -9.51 -8.09 -5.98
C LYS A 134 -8.18 -8.31 -6.71
N ARG A 135 -7.58 -7.24 -7.23
CA ARG A 135 -6.34 -7.29 -8.03
C ARG A 135 -5.17 -7.86 -7.23
N PHE A 136 -5.05 -7.48 -5.96
CA PHE A 136 -3.94 -7.87 -5.08
C PHE A 136 -4.30 -9.02 -4.13
N ARG A 137 -5.51 -9.58 -4.24
CA ARG A 137 -6.04 -10.66 -3.40
C ARG A 137 -6.06 -10.31 -1.91
N LEU A 138 -6.39 -9.06 -1.61
CA LEU A 138 -6.49 -8.58 -0.24
C LEU A 138 -7.88 -8.90 0.31
N PRO A 139 -8.01 -9.56 1.47
CA PRO A 139 -9.30 -9.75 2.13
C PRO A 139 -9.88 -8.41 2.58
N VAL A 140 -11.21 -8.26 2.52
CA VAL A 140 -11.88 -7.09 3.09
C VAL A 140 -11.90 -7.18 4.62
N ASN A 141 -10.95 -6.49 5.27
CA ASN A 141 -10.89 -6.34 6.72
C ASN A 141 -10.05 -5.11 7.10
N THR A 142 -9.92 -4.88 8.40
CA THR A 142 -9.24 -3.70 8.96
C THR A 142 -7.71 -3.84 9.02
N ASN A 143 -7.11 -4.89 8.47
CA ASN A 143 -5.66 -5.01 8.24
C ASN A 143 -5.29 -4.70 6.78
N SER A 144 -6.19 -5.01 5.85
CA SER A 144 -5.99 -4.78 4.42
C SER A 144 -6.55 -3.46 3.92
N ILE A 145 -7.56 -2.89 4.58
CA ILE A 145 -8.09 -1.55 4.31
C ILE A 145 -7.97 -0.76 5.61
N VAL A 146 -7.19 0.32 5.58
CA VAL A 146 -6.90 1.11 6.77
C VAL A 146 -7.11 2.60 6.53
N TYR A 147 -7.51 3.30 7.58
CA TYR A 147 -7.63 4.76 7.56
C TYR A 147 -6.42 5.39 8.24
N HIS A 148 -5.96 6.53 7.74
CA HIS A 148 -4.85 7.28 8.36
C HIS A 148 -5.11 7.59 9.84
N HIS A 149 -6.36 7.90 10.20
CA HIS A 149 -6.78 8.19 11.58
C HIS A 149 -6.41 7.10 12.59
N TRP A 150 -6.18 5.86 12.15
CA TRP A 150 -5.90 4.76 13.07
C TRP A 150 -4.46 4.72 13.57
N PHE A 151 -3.60 5.61 13.07
CA PHE A 151 -2.16 5.61 13.34
C PHE A 151 -1.72 6.90 14.02
N ASP A 152 -0.87 6.77 15.03
CA ASP A 152 -0.22 7.89 15.71
C ASP A 152 0.69 8.64 14.73
N LEU A 153 0.63 9.97 14.76
CA LEU A 153 1.30 10.81 13.78
C LEU A 153 2.82 10.87 13.89
N SER A 154 3.38 10.64 15.08
CA SER A 154 4.83 10.73 15.28
C SER A 154 5.51 9.39 15.12
N THR A 155 4.84 8.30 15.52
CA THR A 155 5.44 6.96 15.58
C THR A 155 4.94 6.03 14.47
N GLY A 156 3.77 6.31 13.90
CA GLY A 156 3.08 5.37 13.01
C GLY A 156 2.48 4.16 13.71
N GLU A 157 2.50 4.10 15.06
CA GLU A 157 1.89 3.01 15.80
C GLU A 157 0.38 3.03 15.60
N ARG A 158 -0.20 1.87 15.26
CA ARG A 158 -1.65 1.75 15.18
C ARG A 158 -2.26 1.81 16.57
N ASN A 159 -3.07 2.83 16.83
CA ASN A 159 -3.79 3.03 18.09
C ASN A 159 -5.30 3.19 17.89
N ASN A 160 -5.79 2.96 16.67
CA ASN A 160 -7.20 3.01 16.28
C ASN A 160 -7.91 4.35 16.57
N GLY A 161 -7.16 5.46 16.54
CA GLY A 161 -7.75 6.80 16.67
C GLY A 161 -7.93 7.27 18.10
N THR A 162 -7.09 6.79 19.03
CA THR A 162 -7.19 7.08 20.47
C THR A 162 -6.21 8.14 20.95
N LYS A 163 -5.13 8.43 20.22
CA LYS A 163 -4.08 9.36 20.66
C LYS A 163 -3.30 9.94 19.47
N ASN A 164 -3.19 11.27 19.41
CA ASN A 164 -2.32 11.98 18.46
C ASN A 164 -2.50 11.50 17.00
N ASN A 165 -3.74 11.55 16.51
CA ASN A 165 -4.14 11.09 15.19
C ASN A 165 -4.63 12.25 14.32
N LYS A 166 -4.44 12.17 13.00
CA LYS A 166 -5.10 13.04 12.02
C LYS A 166 -6.57 12.68 11.89
N THR A 167 -7.44 13.62 11.54
CA THR A 167 -8.85 13.32 11.25
C THR A 167 -9.04 12.53 9.94
N CYS A 168 -8.08 12.61 9.02
CA CYS A 168 -7.98 11.89 7.76
C CYS A 168 -8.36 10.39 7.86
N PRO A 169 -9.23 9.83 6.99
CA PRO A 169 -9.80 10.42 5.78
C PRO A 169 -11.00 11.36 6.01
N GLY A 170 -11.28 11.72 7.26
CA GLY A 170 -12.30 12.70 7.63
C GLY A 170 -13.34 12.10 8.58
N THR A 171 -13.73 12.88 9.59
CA THR A 171 -14.71 12.50 10.63
C THR A 171 -16.12 12.20 10.11
N SER A 172 -16.40 12.41 8.82
CA SER A 172 -17.65 12.00 8.15
C SER A 172 -17.42 11.11 6.92
N PHE A 173 -16.20 10.59 6.73
CA PHE A 173 -15.87 9.69 5.63
C PHE A 173 -16.62 8.36 5.75
N PHE A 174 -17.63 8.13 4.91
CA PHE A 174 -18.52 6.97 5.04
C PHE A 174 -19.09 6.81 6.46
N GLY A 175 -19.50 7.91 7.08
CA GLY A 175 -20.10 7.88 8.43
C GLY A 175 -19.11 7.96 9.59
N GLY A 176 -17.80 7.93 9.35
CA GLY A 176 -16.80 8.22 10.39
C GLY A 176 -15.39 7.69 10.10
N ASN A 177 -14.42 8.07 10.93
CA ASN A 177 -13.01 7.72 10.74
C ASN A 177 -12.48 6.67 11.73
N LYS A 178 -13.31 6.11 12.61
CA LYS A 178 -12.91 5.05 13.54
C LYS A 178 -12.95 3.69 12.85
N VAL A 179 -12.32 2.70 13.49
CA VAL A 179 -12.36 1.30 13.02
C VAL A 179 -13.80 0.80 12.97
N ALA A 180 -14.61 1.12 13.97
CA ALA A 180 -16.03 0.74 14.03
C ALA A 180 -16.83 1.31 12.85
N ASP A 181 -16.60 2.58 12.50
CA ASP A 181 -17.28 3.23 11.38
C ASP A 181 -16.93 2.56 10.04
N CYS A 182 -15.64 2.25 9.83
CA CYS A 182 -15.20 1.55 8.63
C CYS A 182 -15.85 0.17 8.51
N VAL A 183 -15.87 -0.60 9.61
CA VAL A 183 -16.51 -1.93 9.66
C VAL A 183 -18.01 -1.85 9.38
N ALA A 184 -18.70 -0.87 9.96
CA ALA A 184 -20.14 -0.73 9.81
C ALA A 184 -20.54 -0.20 8.42
N ASN A 185 -19.77 0.74 7.87
CA ASN A 185 -20.26 1.59 6.79
C ASN A 185 -19.45 1.53 5.50
N PHE A 186 -18.17 1.13 5.52
CA PHE A 186 -17.32 1.12 4.32
C PHE A 186 -16.99 -0.28 3.83
N LEU A 187 -16.50 -1.16 4.71
CA LEU A 187 -16.15 -2.54 4.33
C LEU A 187 -17.32 -3.31 3.68
N PRO A 188 -18.58 -3.20 4.14
CA PRO A 188 -19.70 -3.88 3.48
C PRO A 188 -19.90 -3.42 2.04
N LEU A 189 -19.71 -2.13 1.77
CA LEU A 189 -19.84 -1.56 0.41
C LEU A 189 -18.73 -2.06 -0.50
N VAL A 190 -17.49 -2.15 0.02
CA VAL A 190 -16.34 -2.68 -0.72
C VAL A 190 -16.56 -4.16 -1.07
N THR A 191 -17.07 -4.96 -0.13
CA THR A 191 -17.46 -6.35 -0.41
C THR A 191 -18.58 -6.43 -1.45
N GLN A 192 -19.63 -5.60 -1.32
CA GLN A 192 -20.74 -5.56 -2.27
C GLN A 192 -20.29 -5.19 -3.69
N ALA A 193 -19.25 -4.36 -3.81
CA ALA A 193 -18.61 -4.00 -5.08
C ALA A 193 -17.67 -5.09 -5.64
N GLY A 194 -17.65 -6.30 -5.06
CA GLY A 194 -16.99 -7.49 -5.61
C GLY A 194 -15.58 -7.75 -5.07
N ALA A 195 -15.19 -7.11 -3.96
CA ALA A 195 -13.95 -7.44 -3.25
C ALA A 195 -14.07 -8.76 -2.48
N PRO A 196 -12.97 -9.54 -2.33
CA PRO A 196 -13.03 -10.82 -1.65
C PRO A 196 -13.15 -10.65 -0.13
N ALA A 197 -14.16 -11.27 0.47
CA ALA A 197 -14.36 -11.22 1.92
C ALA A 197 -13.28 -11.98 2.73
N ALA A 198 -12.64 -12.97 2.11
CA ALA A 198 -11.61 -13.81 2.72
C ALA A 198 -10.37 -13.89 1.81
N PRO A 199 -9.20 -14.29 2.34
CA PRO A 199 -8.00 -14.47 1.53
C PRO A 199 -8.27 -15.43 0.36
N VAL A 200 -8.03 -14.96 -0.87
CA VAL A 200 -8.16 -15.82 -2.06
C VAL A 200 -6.90 -16.67 -2.16
N ILE A 201 -6.98 -17.91 -1.70
CA ILE A 201 -5.91 -18.89 -1.87
C ILE A 201 -5.82 -19.24 -3.37
N SER A 202 -4.73 -18.86 -4.00
CA SER A 202 -4.46 -19.22 -5.40
C SER A 202 -3.31 -20.22 -5.48
N ALA A 203 -3.47 -21.23 -6.32
CA ALA A 203 -2.56 -22.37 -6.53
C ALA A 203 -1.21 -22.03 -7.19
N SER A 204 -0.82 -20.76 -7.29
CA SER A 204 0.50 -20.43 -7.83
C SER A 204 1.54 -20.69 -6.75
N ALA A 205 2.37 -21.73 -6.95
CA ALA A 205 3.46 -22.09 -6.05
C ALA A 205 4.54 -20.99 -6.07
N VAL A 206 4.30 -19.93 -5.29
CA VAL A 206 5.37 -19.03 -4.87
C VAL A 206 6.38 -19.90 -4.15
N LEU A 207 7.57 -20.05 -4.74
CA LEU A 207 8.67 -20.85 -4.21
C LEU A 207 9.19 -20.25 -2.90
N LYS A 208 9.37 -18.92 -2.88
CA LYS A 208 9.82 -18.16 -1.72
C LYS A 208 9.53 -16.68 -1.90
N TYR A 209 9.71 -15.92 -0.82
CA TYR A 209 9.74 -14.46 -0.85
C TYR A 209 11.17 -13.96 -0.65
N VAL A 210 11.49 -12.85 -1.29
CA VAL A 210 12.78 -12.18 -1.12
C VAL A 210 12.58 -10.68 -0.95
N SER A 211 13.44 -10.05 -0.15
CA SER A 211 13.52 -8.60 -0.03
C SER A 211 14.67 -8.08 -0.88
N VAL A 212 14.43 -7.02 -1.66
CA VAL A 212 15.45 -6.38 -2.48
C VAL A 212 16.47 -5.65 -1.60
N THR A 213 17.77 -5.87 -1.82
CA THR A 213 18.85 -5.22 -1.08
C THR A 213 19.60 -4.16 -1.89
N ALA A 214 19.38 -4.09 -3.21
CA ALA A 214 19.91 -3.02 -4.05
C ALA A 214 18.98 -1.79 -4.04
N SER A 215 19.56 -0.59 -4.22
CA SER A 215 18.79 0.65 -4.38
C SER A 215 17.85 0.62 -5.59
N SER A 216 18.27 -0.08 -6.66
CA SER A 216 17.50 -0.35 -7.86
C SER A 216 17.89 -1.69 -8.45
N LEU A 217 16.93 -2.61 -8.54
CA LEU A 217 17.14 -3.96 -9.08
C LEU A 217 16.43 -4.10 -10.43
N ASN A 218 17.23 -4.12 -11.50
CA ASN A 218 16.72 -4.29 -12.86
C ASN A 218 15.96 -5.60 -13.00
N ILE A 219 14.80 -5.53 -13.64
CA ILE A 219 13.98 -6.68 -14.03
C ILE A 219 14.24 -6.94 -15.51
N ARG A 220 14.53 -8.18 -15.87
CA ARG A 220 14.96 -8.59 -17.21
C ARG A 220 14.06 -9.64 -17.82
N THR A 221 14.08 -9.73 -19.15
CA THR A 221 13.23 -10.67 -19.90
C THR A 221 13.76 -12.10 -19.95
N LYS A 222 15.01 -12.33 -19.52
CA LYS A 222 15.65 -13.67 -19.40
C LYS A 222 16.59 -13.72 -18.17
N PRO A 223 16.93 -14.91 -17.65
CA PRO A 223 17.84 -15.06 -16.51
C PRO A 223 19.31 -14.87 -16.90
N ASN A 224 19.66 -13.71 -17.46
CA ASN A 224 21.04 -13.32 -17.74
C ASN A 224 21.19 -11.80 -17.85
N ALA A 225 22.41 -11.31 -17.62
CA ALA A 225 22.72 -9.87 -17.51
C ALA A 225 22.71 -9.12 -18.86
N SER A 226 22.81 -9.82 -19.99
CA SER A 226 22.81 -9.23 -21.34
C SER A 226 21.40 -9.08 -21.92
N SER A 227 20.41 -9.80 -21.38
CA SER A 227 19.03 -9.72 -21.86
C SER A 227 18.39 -8.35 -21.64
N PRO A 228 17.45 -7.92 -22.50
CA PRO A 228 16.74 -6.66 -22.32
C PRO A 228 16.08 -6.53 -20.94
N LYS A 229 15.99 -5.29 -20.45
CA LYS A 229 15.15 -4.97 -19.30
C LYS A 229 13.68 -5.09 -19.69
N ALA A 230 12.82 -5.44 -18.73
CA ALA A 230 11.38 -5.35 -18.89
C ALA A 230 10.98 -3.90 -19.15
N THR A 231 10.14 -3.67 -20.16
CA THR A 231 9.68 -2.33 -20.56
C THR A 231 8.29 -1.99 -20.00
N ASP A 232 7.62 -2.96 -19.38
CA ASP A 232 6.27 -2.82 -18.83
C ASP A 232 6.23 -2.32 -17.38
N ARG A 233 7.40 -2.12 -16.76
CA ARG A 233 7.54 -1.70 -15.35
C ARG A 233 8.90 -1.10 -15.04
N ASP A 234 8.97 -0.43 -13.90
CA ASP A 234 10.22 0.08 -13.32
C ASP A 234 11.05 -1.03 -12.67
N ALA A 235 12.31 -0.73 -12.37
CA ALA A 235 13.15 -1.58 -11.52
C ALA A 235 12.56 -1.74 -10.11
N ALA A 236 12.78 -2.90 -9.49
CA ALA A 236 12.34 -3.14 -8.12
C ALA A 236 13.19 -2.30 -7.14
N ALA A 237 12.51 -1.60 -6.22
CA ALA A 237 13.14 -0.71 -5.26
C ALA A 237 13.68 -1.46 -4.03
N LEU A 238 14.65 -0.86 -3.34
CA LEU A 238 15.16 -1.34 -2.04
C LEU A 238 14.02 -1.66 -1.06
N GLY A 239 14.10 -2.81 -0.40
CA GLY A 239 13.13 -3.28 0.57
C GLY A 239 11.83 -3.82 -0.02
N ALA A 240 11.63 -3.75 -1.34
CA ALA A 240 10.48 -4.35 -2.00
C ALA A 240 10.46 -5.87 -1.79
N ILE A 241 9.30 -6.40 -1.43
CA ILE A 241 9.12 -7.84 -1.25
C ILE A 241 8.66 -8.47 -2.56
N LEU A 242 9.50 -9.33 -3.15
CA LEU A 242 9.23 -10.03 -4.39
C LEU A 242 8.73 -11.45 -4.10
N ARG A 243 7.82 -11.93 -4.96
CA ARG A 243 7.38 -13.33 -5.00
C ARG A 243 8.24 -14.06 -6.03
N VAL A 244 8.98 -15.09 -5.61
CA VAL A 244 9.79 -15.91 -6.51
C VAL A 244 8.99 -17.13 -6.93
N TYR A 245 8.90 -17.37 -8.24
CA TYR A 245 8.16 -18.50 -8.84
C TYR A 245 9.08 -19.56 -9.41
N LYS A 246 10.32 -19.19 -9.75
CA LYS A 246 11.34 -20.10 -10.27
C LYS A 246 12.71 -19.54 -9.97
N GLU A 247 13.67 -20.43 -9.72
CA GLU A 247 15.09 -20.09 -9.60
C GLU A 247 15.88 -20.85 -10.66
N THR A 248 16.85 -20.18 -11.29
CA THR A 248 17.76 -20.81 -12.26
C THR A 248 19.07 -20.03 -12.31
N ASN A 249 20.19 -20.70 -12.03
CA ASN A 249 21.55 -20.12 -12.11
C ASN A 249 21.68 -18.76 -11.37
N GLY A 250 21.11 -18.65 -10.16
CA GLY A 250 21.13 -17.43 -9.36
C GLY A 250 20.17 -16.32 -9.81
N TRP A 251 19.32 -16.56 -10.80
CA TRP A 251 18.25 -15.66 -11.22
C TRP A 251 16.89 -16.12 -10.71
N TYR A 252 16.07 -15.17 -10.29
CA TYR A 252 14.73 -15.41 -9.73
C TYR A 252 13.67 -14.89 -10.68
N LYS A 253 12.76 -15.77 -11.13
CA LYS A 253 11.57 -15.38 -11.88
C LYS A 253 10.54 -14.83 -10.90
N ILE A 254 10.17 -13.56 -11.07
CA ILE A 254 9.33 -12.80 -10.13
C ILE A 254 7.90 -12.56 -10.65
N SER A 255 7.52 -13.22 -11.75
CA SER A 255 6.16 -13.22 -12.27
C SER A 255 5.71 -14.65 -12.59
N GLY A 256 4.48 -14.98 -12.21
CA GLY A 256 3.87 -16.26 -12.53
C GLY A 256 3.43 -16.37 -14.00
N SER A 257 3.20 -15.24 -14.68
CA SER A 257 2.64 -15.21 -16.04
C SER A 257 3.61 -14.67 -17.10
N GLN A 258 4.74 -14.08 -16.71
CA GLN A 258 5.68 -13.43 -17.62
C GLN A 258 7.13 -13.83 -17.30
N GLU A 259 8.01 -13.72 -18.29
CA GLU A 259 9.45 -13.97 -18.15
C GLU A 259 10.16 -12.77 -17.52
N HIS A 260 9.87 -12.48 -16.26
CA HIS A 260 10.51 -11.40 -15.52
C HIS A 260 11.44 -11.91 -14.46
N TRP A 261 12.71 -11.57 -14.62
CA TRP A 261 13.82 -12.13 -13.88
C TRP A 261 14.63 -11.05 -13.18
N VAL A 262 15.04 -11.32 -11.94
CA VAL A 262 15.98 -10.49 -11.20
C VAL A 262 17.18 -11.34 -10.80
N LEU A 263 18.34 -10.71 -10.64
CA LEU A 263 19.54 -11.40 -10.17
C LEU A 263 19.48 -11.53 -8.65
N GLY A 264 19.34 -12.77 -8.15
CA GLY A 264 19.04 -13.07 -6.75
C GLY A 264 20.09 -12.58 -5.75
N LYS A 265 21.35 -12.40 -6.19
CA LYS A 265 22.42 -11.86 -5.34
C LYS A 265 22.14 -10.46 -4.77
N TYR A 266 21.19 -9.72 -5.35
CA TYR A 266 20.74 -8.40 -4.89
C TYR A 266 19.43 -8.49 -4.08
N THR A 267 19.20 -9.64 -3.47
CA THR A 267 18.05 -9.90 -2.62
C THR A 267 18.48 -10.71 -1.40
N THR A 268 17.61 -10.78 -0.40
CA THR A 268 17.75 -11.67 0.75
C THR A 268 16.44 -12.42 0.97
N ASP A 269 16.50 -13.69 1.33
CA ASP A 269 15.31 -14.49 1.58
C ASP A 269 14.54 -13.95 2.79
N VAL A 270 13.21 -13.93 2.69
CA VAL A 270 12.33 -13.54 3.79
C VAL A 270 11.20 -14.56 3.94
N LYS A 271 10.74 -14.75 5.18
CA LYS A 271 9.61 -15.62 5.50
C LYS A 271 8.36 -14.79 5.76
N ARG A 272 7.24 -15.18 5.15
CA ARG A 272 5.94 -14.57 5.45
C ARG A 272 5.41 -15.15 6.76
N ALA A 273 4.90 -14.29 7.63
CA ALA A 273 4.31 -14.70 8.90
C ALA A 273 3.06 -13.85 9.21
N THR A 274 2.13 -14.43 9.96
CA THR A 274 0.91 -13.78 10.42
C THR A 274 0.95 -13.62 11.93
N VAL A 275 0.59 -12.44 12.41
CA VAL A 275 0.51 -12.13 13.85
C VAL A 275 -0.72 -12.82 14.45
N LYS A 276 -0.53 -13.61 15.53
CA LYS A 276 -1.66 -14.26 16.23
C LYS A 276 -2.09 -13.55 17.53
N ALA A 277 -1.24 -12.68 18.08
CA ALA A 277 -1.56 -11.87 19.26
C ALA A 277 -2.41 -10.65 18.88
N ASP A 278 -3.33 -10.24 19.76
CA ASP A 278 -4.15 -9.03 19.54
C ASP A 278 -3.29 -7.78 19.43
N THR A 279 -2.21 -7.71 20.20
CA THR A 279 -1.16 -6.68 20.09
C THR A 279 0.21 -7.33 20.24
N LEU A 280 1.01 -7.27 19.18
CA LEU A 280 2.40 -7.71 19.17
C LEU A 280 3.34 -6.50 19.18
N ASN A 281 4.03 -6.27 20.28
CA ASN A 281 4.99 -5.17 20.39
C ASN A 281 6.19 -5.39 19.46
N ALA A 282 6.52 -4.35 18.70
CA ALA A 282 7.72 -4.24 17.88
C ALA A 282 8.77 -3.40 18.61
N ARG A 283 10.02 -3.87 18.64
CA ARG A 283 11.10 -3.30 19.44
C ARG A 283 12.34 -2.99 18.62
N SER A 284 13.22 -2.13 19.14
CA SER A 284 14.48 -1.76 18.48
C SER A 284 15.54 -2.87 18.46
N GLY A 285 15.32 -3.97 19.18
CA GLY A 285 16.24 -5.11 19.22
C GLY A 285 15.58 -6.40 19.73
N PRO A 286 16.31 -7.53 19.66
CA PRO A 286 15.80 -8.86 20.01
C PRO A 286 15.75 -9.06 21.54
N GLY A 287 14.75 -8.48 22.21
CA GLY A 287 14.56 -8.63 23.65
C GLY A 287 13.48 -7.71 24.22
N THR A 288 12.93 -8.05 25.38
CA THR A 288 11.90 -7.25 26.06
C THR A 288 12.42 -5.95 26.66
N THR A 289 13.74 -5.85 26.88
CA THR A 289 14.43 -4.67 27.42
C THR A 289 14.67 -3.58 26.37
N PHE A 290 14.57 -3.90 25.08
CA PHE A 290 14.69 -2.92 24.00
C PHE A 290 13.46 -2.02 23.91
N GLN A 291 13.68 -0.77 23.48
CA GLN A 291 12.64 0.23 23.31
C GLN A 291 11.53 -0.28 22.40
N LYS A 292 10.27 -0.08 22.81
CA LYS A 292 9.11 -0.29 21.94
C LYS A 292 9.10 0.78 20.84
N LEU A 293 9.08 0.34 19.59
CA LEU A 293 8.99 1.20 18.39
C LEU A 293 7.58 1.22 17.78
N GLY A 294 6.71 0.31 18.22
CA GLY A 294 5.32 0.25 17.80
C GLY A 294 4.71 -1.12 18.10
N SER A 295 3.65 -1.46 17.37
CA SER A 295 3.00 -2.77 17.47
C SER A 295 2.32 -3.18 16.17
N TYR A 296 2.05 -4.48 16.06
CA TYR A 296 1.26 -5.09 14.98
C TYR A 296 0.01 -5.75 15.56
N THR A 297 -1.08 -5.78 14.79
CA THR A 297 -2.37 -6.34 15.22
C THR A 297 -2.57 -7.77 14.74
N LYS A 298 -3.44 -8.53 15.43
CA LYS A 298 -3.81 -9.89 15.02
C LYS A 298 -4.24 -9.96 13.56
N GLY A 299 -3.77 -10.98 12.86
CA GLY A 299 -4.02 -11.21 11.44
C GLY A 299 -3.18 -10.34 10.51
N GLN A 300 -2.38 -9.40 11.02
CA GLN A 300 -1.47 -8.63 10.18
C GLN A 300 -0.34 -9.52 9.67
N GLU A 301 0.00 -9.36 8.40
CA GLU A 301 1.06 -10.11 7.75
C GLU A 301 2.38 -9.34 7.76
N LEU A 302 3.46 -10.04 8.07
CA LEU A 302 4.82 -9.53 8.19
C LEU A 302 5.78 -10.36 7.33
N PHE A 303 6.88 -9.73 6.90
CA PHE A 303 7.99 -10.42 6.26
C PHE A 303 9.21 -10.40 7.16
N ILE A 304 9.68 -11.58 7.56
CA ILE A 304 10.77 -11.77 8.51
C ILE A 304 12.08 -12.04 7.75
N VAL A 305 13.08 -11.18 7.96
CA VAL A 305 14.40 -11.29 7.29
C VAL A 305 15.44 -11.98 8.15
N LYS A 306 15.27 -11.96 9.48
CA LYS A 306 16.23 -12.55 10.41
C LYS A 306 15.54 -13.07 11.66
N GLU A 307 16.03 -14.19 12.17
CA GLU A 307 15.66 -14.73 13.48
C GLU A 307 16.90 -14.67 14.40
N GLN A 308 16.72 -14.29 15.66
CA GLN A 308 17.79 -14.23 16.66
C GLN A 308 17.20 -14.40 18.06
N ASN A 309 17.64 -15.43 18.80
CA ASN A 309 17.26 -15.66 20.20
C ASN A 309 15.75 -15.62 20.48
N GLY A 310 14.92 -16.22 19.60
CA GLY A 310 13.46 -16.20 19.74
C GLY A 310 12.77 -14.91 19.26
N TRP A 311 13.52 -13.97 18.68
CA TRP A 311 13.00 -12.75 18.07
C TRP A 311 13.16 -12.75 16.56
N CYS A 312 12.24 -12.08 15.88
CA CYS A 312 12.16 -11.97 14.43
C CYS A 312 12.28 -10.51 14.00
N LYS A 313 13.26 -10.20 13.14
CA LYS A 313 13.41 -8.88 12.52
C LYS A 313 12.45 -8.76 11.33
N VAL A 314 11.56 -7.76 11.38
CA VAL A 314 10.61 -7.41 10.33
C VAL A 314 11.33 -6.58 9.27
N ASN A 315 11.47 -7.15 8.07
CA ASN A 315 12.12 -6.62 6.87
C ASN A 315 13.12 -5.45 7.13
N MET A 316 13.09 -4.39 6.33
CA MET A 316 13.99 -3.25 6.44
C MET A 316 13.53 -2.22 7.49
N ASP A 317 12.60 -2.58 8.37
CA ASP A 317 11.97 -1.63 9.31
C ASP A 317 12.75 -1.48 10.63
N ASP A 318 13.86 -2.23 10.80
CA ASP A 318 14.65 -2.31 12.04
C ASP A 318 13.82 -2.61 13.30
N ARG A 319 12.70 -3.32 13.11
CA ARG A 319 11.76 -3.72 14.15
C ARG A 319 11.88 -5.20 14.45
N TRP A 320 11.88 -5.54 15.73
CA TRP A 320 11.95 -6.92 16.23
C TRP A 320 10.67 -7.28 16.98
N VAL A 321 10.14 -8.47 16.70
CA VAL A 321 8.95 -9.02 17.36
C VAL A 321 9.26 -10.40 17.92
N SER A 322 8.57 -10.82 18.98
CA SER A 322 8.75 -12.19 19.51
C SER A 322 8.16 -13.21 18.53
N LYS A 323 8.94 -14.27 18.26
CA LYS A 323 8.57 -15.37 17.36
C LYS A 323 7.35 -16.13 17.86
N ASP A 324 7.15 -16.20 19.17
CA ASP A 324 6.08 -16.96 19.80
C ASP A 324 4.69 -16.49 19.40
N TYR A 325 4.58 -15.25 18.91
CA TYR A 325 3.34 -14.61 18.46
C TYR A 325 3.18 -14.58 16.93
N LEU A 326 4.01 -15.33 16.20
CA LEU A 326 3.95 -15.47 14.76
C LEU A 326 3.50 -16.88 14.34
N VAL A 327 2.78 -16.95 13.23
CA VAL A 327 2.51 -18.19 12.48
C VAL A 327 3.14 -18.03 11.11
N PHE A 328 4.10 -18.89 10.77
CA PHE A 328 4.76 -18.86 9.47
C PHE A 328 3.93 -19.62 8.44
N ALA A 329 3.90 -19.09 7.21
CA ALA A 329 3.28 -19.73 6.05
C ALA A 329 4.23 -20.75 5.40
#